data_AF-A0AAD7B3T4-F1
#
_entry.id   AF-A0AAD7B3T4-F1
#
_cell.length_a   1.000
_cell.length_b   1.000
_cell.length_c   1.000
_cell.angle_alpha   90.00
_cell.angle_beta   90.00
_cell.angle_gamma   90.00
#
_symmetry.space_group_name_H-M   'P 1'
#
loop_
_entity.id
_entity.type
_entity.pdbx_description
1 polymer ?
#
loop_
_entity_poly.entity_id
_entity_poly.type
_entity_poly.pdbx_seq_one_letter_code
_entity_poly.pdbx_strand_id
1 'polypeptide(L)'
;IGRGTFKTAQLAYLTLVSLATDGVGSQPNQCVVLKRPYTNGKQVGEQFEIARFGPQEEYRSILMEANVFQWSSTLHAHTDSFVSRQVVTCGRPTFPLPEIRFVSAGVAVVHSAGGFGQRKVVRSFLVEELIPDHELGFTKFICNSSAVPLVTVLSDPNTADVAEYLAFTQHVQYSKTGGMAYLSDLQGPYSNP
;
A
#
# COMPACT_ATOMS: atom_id res chain seq x y z
N ILE A 1 13.17 -3.57 1.50
CA ILE A 1 13.29 -2.27 2.23
C ILE A 1 14.20 -1.33 1.45
N GLY A 2 14.03 -0.01 1.48
CA GLY A 2 14.87 0.88 0.66
C GLY A 2 14.29 2.26 0.33
N ARG A 3 14.69 2.80 -0.82
CA ARG A 3 14.30 4.13 -1.32
C ARG A 3 13.43 3.97 -2.57
N GLY A 4 12.19 4.46 -2.53
CA GLY A 4 11.36 4.66 -3.72
C GLY A 4 11.49 6.09 -4.24
N THR A 5 10.69 6.49 -5.23
CA THR A 5 10.79 7.84 -5.84
C THR A 5 10.56 8.97 -4.85
N PHE A 6 9.59 8.83 -3.94
CA PHE A 6 9.14 9.91 -3.04
C PHE A 6 9.24 9.59 -1.55
N LYS A 7 9.58 8.34 -1.20
CA LYS A 7 9.56 7.85 0.19
C LYS A 7 10.74 6.94 0.46
N THR A 8 11.25 7.00 1.69
CA THR A 8 12.13 5.96 2.23
C THR A 8 11.29 4.97 3.02
N ALA A 9 11.58 3.68 2.89
CA ALA A 9 11.00 2.58 3.67
C ALA A 9 12.08 1.96 4.57
N GLN A 10 11.76 1.68 5.83
CA GLN A 10 12.67 1.13 6.83
C GLN A 10 11.96 0.06 7.67
N LEU A 11 12.69 -0.96 8.12
CA LEU A 11 12.15 -1.90 9.12
C LEU A 11 12.03 -1.22 10.48
N ALA A 12 10.96 -1.56 11.19
CA ALA A 12 10.79 -1.19 12.59
C ALA A 12 9.95 -2.24 13.33
N TYR A 13 9.77 -2.01 14.63
CA TYR A 13 8.97 -2.84 15.51
C TYR A 13 7.96 -1.99 16.26
N LEU A 14 6.73 -2.47 16.37
CA LEU A 14 5.69 -1.84 17.18
C LEU A 14 5.75 -2.33 18.63
N THR A 15 6.00 -1.40 19.55
CA THR A 15 6.02 -1.63 21.00
C THR A 15 4.82 -0.95 21.66
N LEU A 16 3.61 -1.44 21.32
CA LEU A 16 2.37 -0.86 21.81
C LEU A 16 2.06 -1.33 23.24
N VAL A 17 1.57 -0.40 24.07
CA VAL A 17 1.08 -0.71 25.44
C VAL A 17 -0.27 -1.43 25.40
N SER A 18 -1.12 -1.03 24.46
CA SER A 18 -2.40 -1.69 24.16
C SER A 18 -2.37 -2.15 22.72
N LEU A 19 -2.59 -3.45 22.51
CA LEU A 19 -2.65 -4.03 21.17
C LEU A 19 -3.96 -3.65 20.48
N ALA A 20 -3.91 -3.52 19.16
CA ALA A 20 -5.10 -3.42 18.34
C ALA A 20 -5.87 -4.76 18.36
N THR A 21 -7.16 -4.72 18.05
CA THR A 21 -7.99 -5.92 17.92
C THR A 21 -7.56 -6.80 16.75
N ASP A 22 -7.11 -6.17 15.67
CA ASP A 22 -6.78 -6.77 14.39
C ASP A 22 -5.78 -5.87 13.62
N GLY A 23 -5.21 -6.40 12.51
CA GLY A 23 -4.32 -5.65 11.63
C GLY A 23 -2.97 -5.26 12.25
N VAL A 24 -2.43 -4.11 11.82
CA VAL A 24 -1.15 -3.57 12.31
C VAL A 24 -1.29 -3.13 13.77
N GLY A 25 -0.42 -3.66 14.63
CA GLY A 25 -0.45 -3.43 16.08
C GLY A 25 -1.23 -4.47 16.87
N SER A 26 -1.78 -5.51 16.22
CA SER A 26 -2.49 -6.61 16.91
C SER A 26 -1.56 -7.60 17.60
N GLN A 27 -0.26 -7.57 17.29
CA GLN A 27 0.75 -8.44 17.89
C GLN A 27 1.80 -7.63 18.66
N PRO A 28 2.29 -8.13 19.80
CA PRO A 28 3.39 -7.49 20.51
C PRO A 28 4.67 -7.55 19.67
N ASN A 29 5.45 -6.47 19.66
CA ASN A 29 6.71 -6.39 18.91
C ASN A 29 6.57 -6.73 17.42
N GLN A 30 5.41 -6.41 16.83
CA GLN A 30 5.15 -6.70 15.42
C GLN A 30 6.17 -5.98 14.53
N CYS A 31 6.80 -6.73 13.61
CA CYS A 31 7.68 -6.15 12.60
C CYS A 31 6.86 -5.44 11.52
N VAL A 32 7.25 -4.21 11.19
CA VAL A 32 6.53 -3.32 10.28
C VAL A 32 7.49 -2.57 9.37
N VAL A 33 6.95 -2.01 8.30
CA VAL A 33 7.66 -1.08 7.42
C VAL A 33 7.22 0.35 7.74
N LEU A 34 8.18 1.19 8.14
CA LEU A 34 7.97 2.63 8.26
C LEU A 34 8.32 3.32 6.95
N LYS A 35 7.33 3.99 6.36
CA LYS A 35 7.52 4.85 5.20
C LYS A 35 7.50 6.31 5.62
N ARG A 36 8.47 7.06 5.09
CA ARG A 36 8.63 8.49 5.36
C ARG A 36 8.86 9.25 4.05
N PRO A 37 8.05 10.28 3.74
CA PRO A 37 8.20 11.06 2.52
C PRO A 37 9.48 11.90 2.56
N TYR A 38 9.95 12.25 1.38
CA TYR A 38 11.04 13.18 1.19
C TYR A 38 10.86 13.99 -0.10
N THR A 39 11.61 15.09 -0.19
CA THR A 39 11.75 15.86 -1.44
C THR A 39 13.20 15.78 -1.94
N ASN A 40 13.40 16.11 -3.21
CA ASN A 40 14.72 16.20 -3.80
C ASN A 40 15.48 17.36 -3.15
N GLY A 41 16.58 17.05 -2.48
CA GLY A 41 17.51 18.01 -1.91
C GLY A 41 18.53 18.48 -2.95
N LYS A 42 19.77 18.66 -2.51
CA LYS A 42 20.86 19.06 -3.39
C LYS A 42 21.14 17.98 -4.44
N GLN A 43 21.38 18.40 -5.68
CA GLN A 43 21.85 17.50 -6.73
C GLN A 43 23.33 17.13 -6.48
N VAL A 44 23.62 15.83 -6.53
CA VAL A 44 24.95 15.23 -6.40
C VAL A 44 25.11 14.25 -7.56
N GLY A 45 25.79 14.70 -8.62
CA GLY A 45 25.88 13.97 -9.88
C GLY A 45 24.51 13.86 -10.57
N GLU A 46 24.12 12.63 -10.92
CA GLU A 46 22.81 12.33 -11.52
C GLU A 46 21.70 12.08 -10.49
N GLN A 47 22.01 12.18 -9.19
CA GLN A 47 21.06 11.90 -8.11
C GLN A 47 20.81 13.14 -7.25
N PHE A 48 19.72 13.09 -6.48
CA PHE A 48 19.42 14.08 -5.45
C PHE A 48 19.61 13.48 -4.06
N GLU A 49 20.18 14.27 -3.15
CA GLU A 49 20.14 13.99 -1.72
C GLU A 49 18.69 13.98 -1.21
N ILE A 50 18.45 13.22 -0.15
CA ILE A 50 17.14 13.20 0.51
C ILE A 50 17.00 14.43 1.41
N ALA A 51 16.07 15.33 1.07
CA ALA A 51 15.65 16.42 1.95
C ALA A 51 14.34 16.05 2.66
N ARG A 52 14.25 16.34 3.96
CA ARG A 52 13.04 16.07 4.77
C ARG A 52 12.09 17.25 4.75
N PHE A 53 10.81 16.96 4.66
CA PHE A 53 9.74 17.93 4.82
C PHE A 53 9.74 18.53 6.22
N GLY A 54 9.18 19.75 6.35
CA GLY A 54 8.86 20.30 7.66
C GLY A 54 7.82 19.41 8.37
N PRO A 55 7.78 19.38 9.72
CA PRO A 55 6.91 18.44 10.46
C PRO A 55 5.42 18.50 10.05
N GLN A 56 4.90 19.69 9.75
CA GLN A 56 3.51 19.89 9.36
C GLN A 56 3.23 19.44 7.92
N GLU A 57 4.18 19.64 7.01
CA GLU A 57 4.07 19.17 5.62
C GLU A 57 4.19 17.64 5.57
N GLU A 58 5.13 17.08 6.32
CA GLU A 58 5.29 15.63 6.47
C GLU A 58 4.01 15.00 7.02
N TYR A 59 3.42 15.58 8.07
CA TYR A 59 2.16 15.10 8.64
C TYR A 59 1.02 15.12 7.63
N ARG A 60 0.83 16.22 6.90
CA ARG A 60 -0.20 16.32 5.85
C ARG A 60 0.01 15.31 4.73
N SER A 61 1.26 15.13 4.29
CA SER A 61 1.61 14.14 3.26
C SER A 61 1.29 12.72 3.72
N ILE A 62 1.67 12.36 4.95
CA ILE A 62 1.35 11.04 5.52
C ILE A 62 -0.16 10.83 5.65
N LEU A 63 -0.93 11.83 6.10
CA LEU A 63 -2.39 11.70 6.19
C LEU A 63 -3.05 11.52 4.81
N MET A 64 -2.56 12.23 3.79
CA MET A 64 -3.05 12.04 2.42
C MET A 64 -2.82 10.61 1.94
N GLU A 65 -1.63 10.07 2.18
CA GLU A 65 -1.27 8.69 1.81
C GLU A 65 -2.11 7.67 2.57
N ALA A 66 -2.32 7.86 3.88
CA ALA A 66 -3.18 7.01 4.69
C ALA A 66 -4.63 7.03 4.20
N ASN A 67 -5.15 8.20 3.78
CA ASN A 67 -6.47 8.32 3.19
C ASN A 67 -6.56 7.55 1.87
N VAL A 68 -5.58 7.73 0.96
CA VAL A 68 -5.52 6.96 -0.29
C VAL A 68 -5.50 5.46 0.00
N PHE A 69 -4.70 5.03 0.99
CA PHE A 69 -4.64 3.63 1.41
C PHE A 69 -6.00 3.09 1.90
N GLN A 70 -6.72 3.88 2.70
CA GLN A 70 -8.06 3.54 3.18
C GLN A 70 -9.06 3.43 2.02
N TRP A 71 -9.02 4.37 1.06
CA TRP A 71 -9.83 4.30 -0.15
C TRP A 71 -9.52 3.06 -0.98
N SER A 72 -8.24 2.73 -1.16
CA SER A 72 -7.81 1.51 -1.86
C SER A 72 -8.33 0.25 -1.22
N SER A 73 -8.18 0.11 0.10
CA SER A 73 -8.68 -1.05 0.84
C SER A 73 -10.20 -1.17 0.73
N THR A 74 -10.92 -0.05 0.79
CA THR A 74 -12.39 -0.03 0.69
C THR A 74 -12.88 -0.38 -0.71
N LEU A 75 -12.24 0.16 -1.76
CA LEU A 75 -12.57 -0.15 -3.16
C LEU A 75 -12.28 -1.62 -3.48
N HIS A 76 -11.19 -2.17 -2.95
CA HIS A 76 -10.87 -3.59 -3.08
C HIS A 76 -11.92 -4.48 -2.41
N ALA A 77 -12.27 -4.20 -1.15
CA ALA A 77 -13.32 -4.92 -0.43
C ALA A 77 -14.69 -4.85 -1.13
N HIS A 78 -15.00 -3.71 -1.78
CA HIS A 78 -16.19 -3.58 -2.60
C HIS A 78 -16.18 -4.54 -3.81
N THR A 79 -15.04 -4.67 -4.47
CA THR A 79 -14.84 -5.63 -5.58
C THR A 79 -14.94 -7.08 -5.10
N ASP A 80 -14.29 -7.44 -4.00
CA ASP A 80 -14.37 -8.80 -3.44
C ASP A 80 -15.81 -9.17 -3.08
N SER A 81 -16.56 -8.22 -2.51
CA SER A 81 -17.99 -8.39 -2.25
C SER A 81 -18.81 -8.58 -3.53
N PHE A 82 -18.45 -7.88 -4.60
CA PHE A 82 -19.09 -8.07 -5.91
C PHE A 82 -18.80 -9.46 -6.48
N VAL A 83 -17.54 -9.89 -6.50
CA VAL A 83 -17.12 -11.22 -6.97
C VAL A 83 -17.82 -12.31 -6.18
N SER A 84 -17.82 -12.22 -4.84
CA SER A 84 -18.47 -13.19 -3.97
C SER A 84 -19.97 -13.35 -4.29
N ARG A 85 -20.68 -12.25 -4.51
CA ARG A 85 -22.10 -12.29 -4.94
C ARG A 85 -22.29 -12.95 -6.30
N GLN A 86 -21.40 -12.68 -7.26
CA GLN A 86 -21.47 -13.31 -8.58
C GLN A 86 -21.19 -14.80 -8.50
N VAL A 87 -20.24 -15.25 -7.68
CA VAL A 87 -19.97 -16.68 -7.47
C VAL A 87 -21.19 -17.41 -6.89
N VAL A 88 -21.88 -16.79 -5.92
CA VAL A 88 -23.11 -17.37 -5.35
C VAL A 88 -24.24 -17.44 -6.39
N THR A 89 -24.36 -16.43 -7.25
CA THR A 89 -25.47 -16.31 -8.21
C THR A 89 -25.26 -17.15 -9.46
N CYS A 90 -24.03 -17.18 -9.97
CA CYS A 90 -23.68 -17.72 -11.29
C CYS A 90 -22.87 -19.02 -11.20
N GLY A 91 -22.46 -19.43 -9.99
CA GLY A 91 -21.49 -20.50 -9.78
C GLY A 91 -20.04 -20.00 -9.82
N ARG A 92 -19.11 -20.85 -9.37
CA ARG A 92 -17.68 -20.55 -9.38
C ARG A 92 -17.13 -20.66 -10.81
N PRO A 93 -16.29 -19.72 -11.27
CA PRO A 93 -15.67 -19.83 -12.59
C PRO A 93 -14.73 -21.05 -12.68
N THR A 94 -14.46 -21.49 -13.91
CA THR A 94 -13.52 -22.59 -14.19
C THR A 94 -12.05 -22.16 -14.09
N PHE A 95 -11.78 -20.85 -14.15
CA PHE A 95 -10.45 -20.28 -13.93
C PHE A 95 -10.22 -19.94 -12.45
N PRO A 96 -8.96 -19.91 -12.00
CA PRO A 96 -8.64 -19.58 -10.61
C PRO A 96 -9.03 -18.13 -10.29
N LEU A 97 -9.51 -17.91 -9.07
CA LEU A 97 -9.73 -16.57 -8.52
C LEU A 97 -8.59 -16.27 -7.55
N PRO A 98 -7.65 -15.37 -7.88
CA PRO A 98 -6.57 -15.01 -7.00
C PRO A 98 -7.09 -14.41 -5.68
N GLU A 99 -6.54 -14.90 -4.56
CA GLU A 99 -6.76 -14.30 -3.24
C GLU A 99 -5.71 -13.19 -3.03
N ILE A 100 -6.13 -11.95 -3.23
CA ILE A 100 -5.28 -10.77 -3.07
C ILE A 100 -5.85 -9.84 -2.01
N ARG A 101 -4.96 -9.15 -1.30
CA ARG A 101 -5.32 -8.11 -0.34
C ARG A 101 -4.28 -7.01 -0.30
N PHE A 102 -4.70 -5.82 0.10
CA PHE A 102 -3.77 -4.80 0.55
C PHE A 102 -3.17 -5.18 1.92
N VAL A 103 -1.95 -4.74 2.17
CA VAL A 103 -1.34 -4.80 3.50
C VAL A 103 -2.17 -4.00 4.49
N SER A 104 -2.09 -4.32 5.78
CA SER A 104 -2.64 -3.39 6.78
C SER A 104 -1.73 -2.17 6.94
N ALA A 105 -2.29 -0.98 7.17
CA ALA A 105 -1.51 0.24 7.35
C ALA A 105 -2.10 1.17 8.42
N GLY A 106 -1.26 2.04 8.98
CA GLY A 106 -1.62 3.03 10.00
C GLY A 106 -0.68 4.24 10.00
N VAL A 107 -0.96 5.22 10.85
CA VAL A 107 -0.16 6.45 10.96
C VAL A 107 0.50 6.51 12.34
N ALA A 108 1.82 6.67 12.38
CA ALA A 108 2.55 6.96 13.59
C ALA A 108 2.95 8.44 13.64
N VAL A 109 2.59 9.12 14.72
CA VAL A 109 2.90 10.55 14.94
C VAL A 109 3.83 10.68 16.14
N VAL A 110 4.99 11.30 15.92
CA VAL A 110 5.97 11.56 16.97
C VAL A 110 5.76 12.96 17.51
N HIS A 111 5.59 13.07 18.82
CA HIS A 111 5.46 14.34 19.52
C HIS A 111 6.71 14.64 20.33
N SER A 112 7.15 15.91 20.33
CA SER A 112 8.09 16.39 21.35
C SER A 112 7.35 16.72 22.63
N ALA A 113 7.95 16.40 23.78
CA ALA A 113 7.54 16.98 25.06
C ALA A 113 7.84 18.50 25.02
N GLY A 114 6.81 19.33 24.88
CA GLY A 114 6.93 20.77 25.09
C GLY A 114 6.76 21.13 26.57
N GLY A 115 7.25 22.31 26.96
CA GLY A 115 6.87 22.91 28.23
C GLY A 115 5.36 23.20 28.28
N PHE A 116 4.76 23.16 29.48
CA PHE A 116 3.33 23.44 29.72
C PHE A 116 2.33 22.54 28.99
N GLY A 117 2.67 21.26 28.77
CA GLY A 117 1.71 20.26 28.27
C GLY A 117 1.38 20.36 26.78
N GLN A 118 2.00 21.27 26.02
CA GLN A 118 1.83 21.33 24.57
C GLN A 118 2.65 20.23 23.87
N ARG A 119 1.96 19.34 23.15
CA ARG A 119 2.58 18.32 22.30
C ARG A 119 2.67 18.84 20.87
N LYS A 120 3.88 19.08 20.38
CA LYS A 120 4.12 19.46 18.98
C LYS A 120 4.47 18.23 18.16
N VAL A 121 3.80 18.05 17.02
CA VAL A 121 4.19 17.03 16.02
C VAL A 121 5.56 17.39 15.47
N VAL A 122 6.50 16.45 15.58
CA VAL A 122 7.87 16.62 15.06
C VAL A 122 8.18 15.71 13.89
N ARG A 123 7.52 14.54 13.79
CA ARG A 123 7.66 13.60 12.68
C ARG A 123 6.39 12.78 12.50
N SER A 124 6.17 12.29 11.29
CA SER A 124 5.08 11.37 10.98
C SER A 124 5.54 10.26 10.04
N PHE A 125 4.95 9.07 10.19
CA PHE A 125 5.27 7.89 9.39
C PHE A 125 3.99 7.19 8.98
N LEU A 126 3.99 6.64 7.77
CA LEU A 126 3.05 5.59 7.39
C LEU A 126 3.65 4.27 7.85
N VAL A 127 2.89 3.51 8.63
CA VAL A 127 3.28 2.20 9.15
C VAL A 127 2.53 1.15 8.34
N GLU A 128 3.23 0.25 7.69
CA GLU A 128 2.63 -0.84 6.92
C GLU A 128 3.05 -2.20 7.51
N GLU A 129 2.19 -3.19 7.36
CA GLU A 129 2.54 -4.60 7.59
C GLU A 129 3.78 -4.98 6.77
N LEU A 130 4.72 -5.66 7.40
CA LEU A 130 5.83 -6.28 6.66
C LEU A 130 5.31 -7.51 5.93
N ILE A 131 5.42 -7.51 4.59
CA ILE A 131 5.05 -8.69 3.81
C ILE A 131 6.12 -9.77 4.02
N PRO A 132 5.71 -11.02 4.33
CA PRO A 132 6.62 -12.17 4.30
C PRO A 132 7.37 -12.22 2.97
N ASP A 133 8.63 -12.66 3.01
CA ASP A 133 9.43 -12.82 1.79
C ASP A 133 9.62 -11.53 0.96
N HIS A 134 9.61 -10.36 1.61
CA HIS A 134 9.92 -9.07 0.99
C HIS A 134 11.28 -9.01 0.26
N GLU A 135 12.14 -9.99 0.48
CA GLU A 135 13.42 -10.19 -0.20
C GLU A 135 13.28 -10.88 -1.58
N LEU A 136 12.16 -11.56 -1.86
CA LEU A 136 11.87 -12.22 -3.16
C LEU A 136 11.54 -11.23 -4.28
N GLY A 137 11.50 -9.93 -3.97
CA GLY A 137 11.21 -8.88 -4.93
C GLY A 137 9.74 -8.51 -5.02
N PHE A 138 9.47 -7.39 -5.67
CA PHE A 138 8.12 -6.86 -5.90
C PHE A 138 7.85 -6.82 -7.40
N THR A 139 6.73 -7.39 -7.80
CA THR A 139 6.24 -7.35 -9.17
C THR A 139 5.24 -6.20 -9.30
N LYS A 140 5.50 -5.32 -10.27
CA LYS A 140 4.55 -4.30 -10.67
C LYS A 140 3.66 -4.88 -11.75
N PHE A 141 2.37 -5.05 -11.47
CA PHE A 141 1.42 -5.65 -12.39
C PHE A 141 0.82 -4.61 -13.32
N ILE A 142 0.41 -3.46 -12.77
CA ILE A 142 -0.26 -2.39 -13.49
C ILE A 142 0.42 -1.05 -13.17
N CYS A 143 0.73 -0.27 -14.20
CA CYS A 143 1.35 1.05 -14.03
C CYS A 143 0.30 2.14 -13.75
N ASN A 144 0.74 3.24 -13.15
CA ASN A 144 -0.12 4.41 -12.95
C ASN A 144 -0.52 5.11 -14.27
N SER A 145 0.22 4.88 -15.36
CA SER A 145 -0.02 5.49 -16.68
C SER A 145 -0.92 4.67 -17.61
N SER A 146 -1.33 3.46 -17.20
CA SER A 146 -2.13 2.55 -18.03
C SER A 146 -2.99 1.64 -17.16
N ALA A 147 -4.23 1.39 -17.58
CA ALA A 147 -5.10 0.38 -16.97
C ALA A 147 -4.85 -1.04 -17.52
N VAL A 148 -3.83 -1.20 -18.37
CA VAL A 148 -3.45 -2.49 -18.97
C VAL A 148 -2.29 -3.08 -18.16
N PRO A 149 -2.33 -4.37 -17.81
CA PRO A 149 -1.19 -5.02 -17.19
C PRO A 149 0.07 -4.98 -18.04
N LEU A 150 1.24 -5.05 -17.40
CA LEU A 150 2.52 -5.08 -18.10
C LEU A 150 2.65 -6.35 -18.96
N VAL A 151 3.14 -6.20 -20.19
CA VAL A 151 3.35 -7.32 -21.12
C VAL A 151 4.23 -8.41 -20.51
N THR A 152 5.21 -8.02 -19.70
CA THR A 152 6.11 -8.94 -19.00
C THR A 152 5.37 -9.85 -18.01
N VAL A 153 4.37 -9.32 -17.29
CA VAL A 153 3.59 -10.15 -16.34
C VAL A 153 2.53 -10.99 -17.03
N LEU A 154 2.01 -10.55 -18.17
CA LEU A 154 1.08 -11.33 -18.99
C LEU A 154 1.76 -12.50 -19.71
N SER A 155 3.06 -12.36 -20.01
CA SER A 155 3.84 -13.40 -20.69
C SER A 155 4.35 -14.48 -19.74
N ASP A 156 4.28 -14.26 -18.43
CA ASP A 156 4.65 -15.24 -17.40
C ASP A 156 3.38 -15.97 -16.91
N PRO A 157 3.25 -17.29 -17.17
CA PRO A 157 2.09 -18.08 -16.77
C PRO A 157 1.80 -18.04 -15.26
N ASN A 158 2.80 -17.78 -14.43
CA ASN A 158 2.59 -17.70 -12.98
C ASN A 158 1.90 -16.38 -12.60
N THR A 159 2.21 -15.27 -13.29
CA THR A 159 1.65 -13.95 -12.94
C THR A 159 0.46 -13.52 -13.79
N ALA A 160 0.21 -14.21 -14.91
CA ALA A 160 -0.83 -13.84 -15.87
C ALA A 160 -2.23 -13.79 -15.23
N ASP A 161 -2.63 -14.82 -14.49
CA ASP A 161 -3.95 -14.88 -13.84
C ASP A 161 -4.15 -13.74 -12.82
N VAL A 162 -3.08 -13.38 -12.09
CA VAL A 162 -3.12 -12.25 -11.15
C VAL A 162 -3.22 -10.93 -11.89
N ALA A 163 -2.44 -10.76 -12.97
CA ALA A 163 -2.46 -9.56 -13.79
C ALA A 163 -3.85 -9.32 -14.42
N GLU A 164 -4.47 -10.37 -14.97
CA GLU A 164 -5.82 -10.32 -15.54
C GLU A 164 -6.87 -10.05 -14.46
N TYR A 165 -6.77 -10.72 -13.30
CA TYR A 165 -7.68 -10.46 -12.19
C TYR A 165 -7.59 -9.01 -11.72
N LEU A 166 -6.38 -8.45 -11.56
CA LEU A 166 -6.20 -7.05 -11.19
C LEU A 166 -6.83 -6.11 -12.21
N ALA A 167 -6.66 -6.34 -13.52
CA ALA A 167 -7.34 -5.54 -14.55
C ALA A 167 -8.87 -5.65 -14.48
N PHE A 168 -9.40 -6.85 -14.22
CA PHE A 168 -10.81 -7.07 -13.96
C PHE A 168 -11.29 -6.26 -12.74
N THR A 169 -10.51 -6.22 -11.64
CA THR A 169 -10.89 -5.42 -10.47
C THR A 169 -10.98 -3.93 -10.79
N GLN A 170 -10.08 -3.38 -11.61
CA GLN A 170 -10.14 -1.99 -12.07
C GLN A 170 -11.44 -1.72 -12.85
N HIS A 171 -11.81 -2.64 -13.75
CA HIS A 171 -13.04 -2.53 -14.52
C HIS A 171 -14.28 -2.53 -13.62
N VAL A 172 -14.35 -3.44 -12.66
CA VAL A 172 -15.45 -3.49 -11.69
C VAL A 172 -15.52 -2.20 -10.88
N GLN A 173 -14.39 -1.72 -10.34
CA GLN A 173 -14.35 -0.48 -9.55
C GLN A 173 -14.83 0.73 -10.37
N TYR A 174 -14.31 0.89 -11.59
CA TYR A 174 -14.71 1.99 -12.46
C TYR A 174 -16.19 1.92 -12.80
N SER A 175 -16.70 0.75 -13.17
CA SER A 175 -18.12 0.55 -13.48
C SER A 175 -19.02 0.82 -12.26
N LYS A 176 -18.69 0.26 -11.09
CA LYS A 176 -19.50 0.36 -9.87
C LYS A 176 -19.47 1.74 -9.23
N THR A 177 -18.43 2.52 -9.49
CA THR A 177 -18.33 3.91 -9.04
C THR A 177 -18.89 4.90 -10.07
N GLY A 178 -19.54 4.45 -11.15
CA GLY A 178 -20.08 5.33 -12.19
C GLY A 178 -18.99 6.09 -12.96
N GLY A 179 -17.80 5.51 -13.09
CA GLY A 179 -16.65 6.10 -13.75
C GLY A 179 -15.83 7.06 -12.90
N MET A 180 -16.06 7.12 -11.58
CA MET A 180 -15.39 8.08 -10.71
C MET A 180 -14.02 7.62 -10.21
N ALA A 181 -13.84 6.33 -9.94
CA ALA A 181 -12.62 5.83 -9.32
C ALA A 181 -12.30 4.38 -9.70
N TYR A 182 -11.00 4.09 -9.80
CA TYR A 182 -10.43 2.76 -9.85
C TYR A 182 -9.01 2.82 -9.30
N LEU A 183 -8.48 1.68 -8.88
CA LEU A 183 -7.11 1.59 -8.35
C LEU A 183 -6.13 1.37 -9.49
N SER A 184 -4.98 2.03 -9.44
CA SER A 184 -3.85 1.80 -10.36
C SER A 184 -2.57 1.58 -9.55
N ASP A 185 -1.43 1.46 -10.23
CA ASP A 185 -0.13 1.25 -9.58
C ASP A 185 -0.10 -0.01 -8.69
N LEU A 186 -0.76 -1.08 -9.15
CA LEU A 186 -0.93 -2.33 -8.42
C LEU A 186 0.38 -3.14 -8.47
N GLN A 187 0.95 -3.39 -7.30
CA GLN A 187 2.22 -4.08 -7.12
C GLN A 187 2.25 -4.84 -5.79
N GLY A 188 3.01 -5.92 -5.76
CA GLY A 188 3.16 -6.76 -4.57
C GLY A 188 4.19 -7.86 -4.82
N PRO A 189 4.63 -8.57 -3.77
CA PRO A 189 5.33 -9.81 -4.00
C PRO A 189 4.36 -10.81 -4.62
N TYR A 190 4.91 -11.64 -5.50
CA TYR A 190 4.21 -12.79 -6.01
C TYR A 190 5.16 -13.97 -5.86
N SER A 191 4.86 -14.83 -4.89
CA SER A 191 5.42 -16.16 -4.79
C SER A 191 4.39 -17.12 -5.35
N ASN A 192 4.84 -18.03 -6.23
CA ASN A 192 4.00 -19.13 -6.70
C ASN A 192 3.54 -19.93 -5.47
N PRO A 193 2.23 -20.21 -5.30
CA PRO A 193 1.77 -21.10 -4.24
C PRO A 193 2.35 -22.52 -4.39
#